data_AF-A0A2D7QJ07-F1
#
_entry.id   AF-A0A2D7QJ07-F1
#
_cell.length_a   1.000
_cell.length_b   1.000
_cell.length_c   1.000
_cell.angle_alpha   90.00
_cell.angle_beta   90.00
_cell.angle_gamma   90.00
#
_symmetry.space_group_name_H-M   'P 1'
#
loop_
_entity.id
_entity.type
_entity.pdbx_description
1 polymer ?
#
loop_
_entity_poly.entity_id
_entity_poly.type
_entity_poly.pdbx_seq_one_letter_code
_entity_poly.pdbx_strand_id
1 'polypeptide(L)'
;MSYTVNNTRNTVVSTVNNGTTAAVGGITLIGKNFTGYGEIIAEDFIKILENHANTTPPSAPLEGQLYWDTTNQSIKVYNSSTNWHALNVQVGASSHTNTQGALWYNTTTNQLNVNSDGTVSGWKQFSRASEKAEMKVISLTATQVDDDTANKNGYSAASSIEVVAQVLTAGDGTTKDVIQVWSPSHFSFANPSSAGSVEQAIYDGFTANITVSSSTTSTQGTLIHGVNVKDNLISEGVDADTLNGQTAAQITASGTTFSVVATDTTASAGAQVGVNTTSGQITITLPATGSLSTGTIVTLVDSHHQWGSNACVINPNSATINGSGSNLTLNQAGQQISLMYNGTEWRTFNKLAVYG
;
A
#
# COMPACT_ATOMS: atom_id res chain seq x y z
N MET A 1 13.44 63.56 19.26
CA MET A 1 14.48 62.54 19.00
C MET A 1 13.79 61.20 18.88
N SER A 2 13.91 60.58 17.71
CA SER A 2 13.42 59.24 17.45
C SER A 2 14.05 58.20 18.39
N TYR A 3 13.46 57.02 18.44
CA TYR A 3 14.07 55.86 19.09
C TYR A 3 14.09 54.68 18.13
N THR A 4 15.06 53.80 18.33
CA THR A 4 15.26 52.59 17.54
C THR A 4 14.69 51.40 18.30
N VAL A 5 14.01 50.50 17.59
CA VAL A 5 13.52 49.24 18.12
C VAL A 5 14.34 48.12 17.52
N ASN A 6 14.91 47.28 18.38
CA ASN A 6 15.65 46.09 18.00
C ASN A 6 14.82 44.85 18.34
N ASN A 7 14.94 43.80 17.52
CA ASN A 7 14.43 42.48 17.90
C ASN A 7 15.37 41.80 18.91
N THR A 8 14.98 40.63 19.40
CA THR A 8 15.77 39.78 20.32
C THR A 8 17.14 39.38 19.74
N ARG A 9 17.34 39.49 18.43
CA ARG A 9 18.59 39.19 17.71
C ARG A 9 19.45 40.44 17.46
N ASN A 10 19.13 41.57 18.12
CA ASN A 10 19.80 42.87 17.97
C ASN A 10 19.75 43.47 16.55
N THR A 11 18.81 43.03 15.71
CA THR A 11 18.56 43.67 14.41
C THR A 11 17.57 44.80 14.57
N VAL A 12 17.87 45.94 13.97
CA VAL A 12 16.94 47.08 13.91
C VAL A 12 15.71 46.68 13.09
N VAL A 13 14.53 46.72 13.71
CA VAL A 13 13.26 46.44 13.03
C VAL A 13 12.52 47.71 12.64
N SER A 14 12.73 48.82 13.36
CA SER A 14 12.16 50.13 13.01
C SER A 14 12.87 51.28 13.74
N THR A 15 12.74 52.48 13.18
CA THR A 15 13.08 53.75 13.83
C THR A 15 11.82 54.61 13.88
N VAL A 16 11.39 54.96 15.09
CA VAL A 16 10.12 55.66 15.31
C VAL A 16 10.38 57.12 15.66
N ASN A 17 9.88 58.03 14.82
CA ASN A 17 10.01 59.47 15.02
C ASN A 17 9.01 59.99 16.06
N ASN A 18 9.27 61.20 16.59
CA ASN A 18 8.34 61.83 17.54
C ASN A 18 7.03 62.22 16.84
N GLY A 19 5.90 62.02 17.52
CA GLY A 19 4.57 62.39 17.01
C GLY A 19 4.07 61.53 15.84
N THR A 20 4.78 60.46 15.47
CA THR A 20 4.41 59.55 14.37
C THR A 20 4.21 58.12 14.88
N THR A 21 3.68 57.24 14.03
CA THR A 21 3.61 55.80 14.27
C THR A 21 4.44 55.03 13.22
N ALA A 22 4.79 53.78 13.53
CA ALA A 22 5.38 52.85 12.57
C ALA A 22 4.77 51.46 12.77
N ALA A 23 4.42 50.76 11.68
CA ALA A 23 3.88 49.41 11.76
C ALA A 23 4.99 48.35 11.60
N VAL A 24 5.03 47.37 12.50
CA VAL A 24 5.96 46.23 12.42
C VAL A 24 5.24 44.99 12.89
N GLY A 25 5.21 43.93 12.08
CA GLY A 25 4.56 42.68 12.45
C GLY A 25 3.12 42.86 12.91
N GLY A 26 2.33 43.74 12.29
CA GLY A 26 0.92 43.94 12.65
C GLY A 26 0.65 44.66 13.97
N ILE A 27 1.67 45.16 14.69
CA ILE A 27 1.52 46.12 15.79
C ILE A 27 1.96 47.52 15.36
N THR A 28 1.48 48.53 16.08
CA THR A 28 1.76 49.95 15.84
C THR A 28 2.71 50.49 16.90
N LEU A 29 3.97 50.67 16.54
CA LEU A 29 4.96 51.34 17.37
C LEU A 29 4.67 52.84 17.44
N ILE A 30 4.63 53.39 18.65
CA ILE A 30 4.18 54.77 18.90
C ILE A 30 5.36 55.69 19.21
N GLY A 31 5.46 56.80 18.49
CA GLY A 31 6.45 57.85 18.72
C GLY A 31 6.23 58.62 20.01
N LYS A 32 7.30 59.18 20.58
CA LYS A 32 7.19 60.09 21.74
C LYS A 32 6.27 61.27 21.38
N ASN A 33 5.42 61.69 22.32
CA ASN A 33 4.43 62.77 22.17
C ASN A 33 3.31 62.49 21.15
N PHE A 34 2.98 61.22 20.87
CA PHE A 34 1.82 60.88 20.06
C PHE A 34 0.52 60.94 20.89
N THR A 35 -0.52 61.60 20.35
CA THR A 35 -1.85 61.69 20.97
C THR A 35 -2.64 60.42 20.68
N GLY A 36 -3.27 59.81 21.70
CA GLY A 36 -4.00 58.55 21.54
C GLY A 36 -3.18 57.29 21.83
N TYR A 37 -2.06 57.43 22.55
CA TYR A 37 -1.14 56.31 22.82
C TYR A 37 -1.79 55.11 23.55
N GLY A 38 -2.74 55.37 24.46
CA GLY A 38 -3.30 54.32 25.33
C GLY A 38 -4.18 53.32 24.59
N GLU A 39 -4.98 53.79 23.63
CA GLU A 39 -5.86 52.95 22.83
C GLU A 39 -5.07 52.00 21.93
N ILE A 40 -4.10 52.54 21.18
CA ILE A 40 -3.29 51.75 20.24
C ILE A 40 -2.48 50.66 20.97
N ILE A 41 -1.90 50.97 22.14
CA ILE A 41 -1.16 49.96 22.92
C ILE A 41 -2.11 48.85 23.42
N ALA A 42 -3.30 49.22 23.90
CA ALA A 42 -4.29 48.25 24.35
C ALA A 42 -4.72 47.32 23.21
N GLU A 43 -4.99 47.87 22.02
CA GLU A 43 -5.31 47.09 20.82
C GLU A 43 -4.15 46.17 20.41
N ASP A 44 -2.91 46.65 20.44
CA ASP A 44 -1.75 45.83 20.08
C ASP A 44 -1.54 44.66 21.03
N PHE A 45 -1.83 44.81 22.33
CA PHE A 45 -1.84 43.68 23.25
C PHE A 45 -2.91 42.64 22.91
N ILE A 46 -4.10 43.08 22.49
CA ILE A 46 -5.15 42.18 22.02
C ILE A 46 -4.71 41.46 20.74
N LYS A 47 -4.17 42.19 19.74
CA LYS A 47 -3.64 41.61 18.50
C LYS A 47 -2.59 40.55 18.77
N ILE A 48 -1.67 40.79 19.71
CA ILE A 48 -0.65 39.79 20.09
C ILE A 48 -1.32 38.57 20.74
N LEU A 49 -2.27 38.76 21.66
CA LEU A 49 -2.96 37.68 22.36
C LEU A 49 -3.72 36.75 21.42
N GLU A 50 -4.34 37.30 20.38
CA GLU A 50 -5.08 36.54 19.36
C GLU A 50 -4.21 36.07 18.18
N ASN A 51 -2.88 36.24 18.27
CA ASN A 51 -1.94 35.93 17.19
C ASN A 51 -2.33 36.63 15.87
N HIS A 52 -2.67 37.91 15.92
CA HIS A 52 -3.04 38.74 14.77
C HIS A 52 -4.17 38.15 13.90
N ALA A 53 -5.20 37.58 14.54
CA ALA A 53 -6.35 36.98 13.87
C ALA A 53 -6.94 37.89 12.78
N ASN A 54 -6.86 37.44 11.52
CA ASN A 54 -7.39 38.19 10.38
C ASN A 54 -7.65 37.26 9.18
N THR A 55 -8.15 37.79 8.07
CA THR A 55 -8.21 37.10 6.76
C THR A 55 -6.96 37.38 5.92
N THR A 56 -6.21 38.44 6.25
CA THR A 56 -4.94 38.79 5.60
C THR A 56 -3.78 38.80 6.61
N PRO A 57 -2.60 38.28 6.24
CA PRO A 57 -1.47 38.23 7.17
C PRO A 57 -0.96 39.64 7.52
N PRO A 58 -0.33 39.81 8.71
CA PRO A 58 0.33 41.06 9.09
C PRO A 58 1.29 41.61 8.03
N SER A 59 1.29 42.93 7.83
CA SER A 59 2.28 43.63 7.01
C SER A 59 3.62 43.74 7.75
N ALA A 60 4.73 43.74 6.99
CA ALA A 60 6.09 43.71 7.53
C ALA A 60 6.30 42.65 8.64
N PRO A 61 5.95 41.38 8.38
CA PRO A 61 6.04 40.33 9.39
C PRO A 61 7.48 40.05 9.82
N LEU A 62 7.62 39.61 11.07
CA LEU A 62 8.90 39.20 11.63
C LEU A 62 9.06 37.69 11.52
N GLU A 63 10.25 37.21 11.18
CA GLU A 63 10.56 35.78 11.18
C GLU A 63 10.28 35.18 12.57
N GLY A 64 9.53 34.08 12.61
CA GLY A 64 9.02 33.43 13.80
C GLY A 64 7.66 33.95 14.29
N GLN A 65 7.10 34.99 13.67
CA GLN A 65 5.80 35.54 14.05
C GLN A 65 4.66 34.54 13.80
N LEU A 66 3.68 34.51 14.70
CA LEU A 66 2.45 33.72 14.59
C LEU A 66 1.29 34.56 14.01
N TYR A 67 0.45 33.91 13.21
CA TYR A 67 -0.74 34.47 12.59
C TYR A 67 -1.90 33.47 12.63
N TRP A 68 -3.07 33.86 13.15
CA TRP A 68 -4.30 33.09 13.05
C TRP A 68 -5.06 33.47 11.77
N ASP A 69 -5.04 32.59 10.78
CA ASP A 69 -5.77 32.74 9.53
C ASP A 69 -7.24 32.33 9.75
N THR A 70 -8.12 33.32 9.89
CA THR A 70 -9.55 33.11 10.13
C THR A 70 -10.28 32.49 8.93
N THR A 71 -9.74 32.61 7.71
CA THR A 71 -10.32 31.98 6.51
C THR A 71 -10.07 30.48 6.53
N ASN A 72 -8.82 30.08 6.80
CA ASN A 72 -8.41 28.67 6.79
C ASN A 72 -8.47 28.01 8.18
N GLN A 73 -8.92 28.73 9.22
CA GLN A 73 -9.00 28.28 10.61
C GLN A 73 -7.69 27.60 11.07
N SER A 74 -6.56 28.24 10.78
CA SER A 74 -5.23 27.68 11.01
C SER A 74 -4.26 28.69 11.62
N ILE A 75 -3.39 28.20 12.49
CA ILE A 75 -2.26 28.98 13.00
C ILE A 75 -1.07 28.80 12.07
N LYS A 76 -0.48 29.93 11.66
CA LYS A 76 0.65 30.00 10.74
C LYS A 76 1.86 30.65 11.40
N VAL A 77 3.05 30.23 11.01
CA VAL A 77 4.34 30.84 11.38
C VAL A 77 5.02 31.43 10.15
N TYR A 78 5.59 32.61 10.29
CA TYR A 78 6.35 33.24 9.22
C TYR A 78 7.81 32.76 9.25
N ASN A 79 8.30 32.10 8.20
CA ASN A 79 9.66 31.51 8.21
C ASN A 79 10.73 32.31 7.45
N SER A 80 10.33 33.30 6.63
CA SER A 80 11.23 34.11 5.78
C SER A 80 10.42 35.13 4.95
N SER A 81 11.09 36.06 4.26
CA SER A 81 10.55 37.32 3.69
C SER A 81 9.27 37.25 2.83
N THR A 82 8.74 36.07 2.47
CA THR A 82 7.47 35.96 1.73
C THR A 82 6.50 34.87 2.21
N ASN A 83 6.89 33.99 3.14
CA ASN A 83 6.16 32.73 3.32
C ASN A 83 5.61 32.52 4.74
N TRP A 84 4.30 32.31 4.82
CA TRP A 84 3.57 31.87 6.01
C TRP A 84 3.24 30.39 5.92
N HIS A 85 3.59 29.64 6.97
CA HIS A 85 3.46 28.18 7.01
C HIS A 85 2.48 27.76 8.07
N ALA A 86 1.48 26.96 7.72
CA ALA A 86 0.56 26.40 8.71
C ALA A 86 1.29 25.40 9.64
N LEU A 87 1.00 25.48 10.94
CA LEU A 87 1.51 24.53 11.94
C LEU A 87 0.56 23.35 12.17
N ASN A 88 -0.67 23.42 11.68
CA ASN A 88 -1.66 22.35 11.76
C ASN A 88 -1.89 21.67 10.41
N VAL A 89 -2.40 20.44 10.47
CA VAL A 89 -2.98 19.75 9.31
C VAL A 89 -4.14 20.60 8.79
N GLN A 90 -4.08 21.01 7.53
CA GLN A 90 -5.19 21.72 6.88
C GLN A 90 -6.34 20.74 6.65
N VAL A 91 -7.59 21.19 6.78
CA VAL A 91 -8.78 20.33 6.58
C VAL A 91 -9.69 21.00 5.55
N GLY A 92 -10.03 20.29 4.47
CA GLY A 92 -10.97 20.83 3.47
C GLY A 92 -11.05 20.00 2.20
N ALA A 93 -12.00 20.34 1.32
CA ALA A 93 -12.30 19.59 0.10
C ALA A 93 -11.36 19.91 -1.08
N SER A 94 -10.69 21.06 -1.05
CA SER A 94 -9.78 21.55 -2.09
C SER A 94 -8.34 21.65 -1.56
N SER A 95 -7.36 21.59 -2.46
CA SER A 95 -5.95 21.85 -2.13
C SER A 95 -5.75 23.26 -1.56
N HIS A 96 -4.85 23.40 -0.57
CA HIS A 96 -4.52 24.67 0.09
C HIS A 96 -3.07 25.10 -0.23
N THR A 97 -2.59 26.16 0.41
CA THR A 97 -1.29 26.83 0.13
C THR A 97 -0.11 25.86 0.00
N ASN A 98 0.68 26.05 -1.06
CA ASN A 98 1.69 25.11 -1.54
C ASN A 98 3.03 25.24 -0.78
N THR A 99 3.09 24.69 0.42
CA THR A 99 4.34 24.59 1.18
C THR A 99 4.83 23.15 1.14
N GLN A 100 6.08 22.94 0.74
CA GLN A 100 6.73 21.63 0.85
C GLN A 100 6.71 21.15 2.32
N GLY A 101 6.27 19.91 2.54
CA GLY A 101 6.11 19.30 3.86
C GLY A 101 4.77 19.61 4.55
N ALA A 102 3.91 20.44 3.96
CA ALA A 102 2.59 20.69 4.53
C ALA A 102 1.71 19.44 4.53
N LEU A 103 0.87 19.30 5.55
CA LEU A 103 -0.11 18.23 5.70
C LEU A 103 -1.52 18.74 5.42
N TRP A 104 -2.31 17.97 4.68
CA TRP A 104 -3.69 18.28 4.35
C TRP A 104 -4.58 17.04 4.43
N TYR A 105 -5.64 17.12 5.22
CA TYR A 105 -6.74 16.18 5.22
C TYR A 105 -7.81 16.59 4.21
N ASN A 106 -7.88 15.84 3.10
CA ASN A 106 -8.88 16.01 2.06
C ASN A 106 -10.20 15.37 2.51
N THR A 107 -11.22 16.20 2.76
CA THR A 107 -12.53 15.75 3.23
C THR A 107 -13.39 15.10 2.15
N THR A 108 -13.06 15.27 0.87
CA THR A 108 -13.76 14.61 -0.25
C THR A 108 -13.31 13.16 -0.39
N THR A 109 -12.00 12.92 -0.25
CA THR A 109 -11.42 11.59 -0.45
C THR A 109 -11.13 10.85 0.87
N ASN A 110 -11.29 11.52 2.02
CA ASN A 110 -10.94 11.05 3.36
C ASN A 110 -9.48 10.65 3.51
N GLN A 111 -8.57 11.46 2.94
CA GLN A 111 -7.14 11.15 2.85
C GLN A 111 -6.28 12.24 3.50
N LEU A 112 -5.27 11.81 4.25
CA LEU A 112 -4.15 12.66 4.63
C LEU A 112 -3.15 12.69 3.48
N ASN A 113 -2.77 13.90 3.08
CA ASN A 113 -1.82 14.19 2.01
C ASN A 113 -0.63 14.99 2.55
N VAL A 114 0.53 14.79 1.95
CA VAL A 114 1.74 15.58 2.18
C VAL A 114 2.14 16.27 0.88
N ASN A 115 2.51 17.54 0.93
CA ASN A 115 3.00 18.26 -0.25
C ASN A 115 4.51 18.02 -0.42
N SER A 116 4.92 17.34 -1.48
CA SER A 116 6.32 16.90 -1.67
C SER A 116 7.25 17.98 -2.21
N ASP A 117 6.73 19.02 -2.88
CA ASP A 117 7.57 19.95 -3.67
C ASP A 117 7.18 21.44 -3.57
N GLY A 118 6.15 21.78 -2.81
CA GLY A 118 5.66 23.15 -2.68
C GLY A 118 4.85 23.65 -3.88
N THR A 119 4.28 22.76 -4.70
CA THR A 119 3.37 23.09 -5.82
C THR A 119 1.98 22.48 -5.62
N VAL A 120 0.99 22.92 -6.42
CA VAL A 120 -0.37 22.34 -6.39
C VAL A 120 -0.35 20.86 -6.81
N SER A 121 0.54 20.48 -7.73
CA SER A 121 0.70 19.10 -8.19
C SER A 121 1.55 18.24 -7.23
N GLY A 122 2.18 18.88 -6.23
CA GLY A 122 3.01 18.24 -5.22
C GLY A 122 2.26 17.46 -4.16
N TRP A 123 0.93 17.53 -4.11
CA TRP A 123 0.16 16.77 -3.13
C TRP A 123 0.22 15.27 -3.42
N LYS A 124 0.81 14.53 -2.48
CA LYS A 124 0.87 13.07 -2.50
C LYS A 124 0.02 12.51 -1.37
N GLN A 125 -0.78 11.49 -1.68
CA GLN A 125 -1.52 10.73 -0.68
C GLN A 125 -0.54 10.04 0.26
N PHE A 126 -0.73 10.21 1.57
CA PHE A 126 0.07 9.55 2.60
C PHE A 126 -0.71 8.43 3.30
N SER A 127 -1.98 8.67 3.65
CA SER A 127 -2.82 7.69 4.36
C SER A 127 -4.30 8.00 4.13
N ARG A 128 -5.20 7.03 4.31
CA ARG A 128 -6.63 7.31 4.48
C ARG A 128 -7.07 7.10 5.93
N ALA A 129 -8.13 7.78 6.36
CA ALA A 129 -8.53 7.81 7.78
C ALA A 129 -9.15 6.51 8.31
N SER A 130 -9.62 5.61 7.45
CA SER A 130 -10.33 4.39 7.87
C SER A 130 -10.14 3.28 6.84
N GLU A 131 -8.90 2.88 6.57
CA GLU A 131 -8.63 1.74 5.70
C GLU A 131 -8.76 0.42 6.46
N LYS A 132 -9.48 -0.52 5.86
CA LYS A 132 -9.45 -1.94 6.24
C LYS A 132 -8.67 -2.69 5.17
N ALA A 133 -7.58 -3.35 5.54
CA ALA A 133 -6.90 -4.30 4.68
C ALA A 133 -7.30 -5.73 5.07
N GLU A 134 -7.71 -6.54 4.10
CA GLU A 134 -8.06 -7.94 4.33
C GLU A 134 -7.58 -8.83 3.18
N MET A 135 -7.24 -10.07 3.51
CA MET A 135 -6.97 -11.12 2.52
C MET A 135 -8.29 -11.79 2.15
N LYS A 136 -8.59 -11.85 0.86
CA LYS A 136 -9.85 -12.43 0.37
C LYS A 136 -9.62 -13.21 -0.93
N VAL A 137 -10.36 -14.32 -1.10
CA VAL A 137 -10.50 -14.96 -2.40
C VAL A 137 -11.43 -14.13 -3.28
N ILE A 138 -10.96 -13.73 -4.46
CA ILE A 138 -11.74 -13.00 -5.46
C ILE A 138 -11.77 -13.81 -6.75
N SER A 139 -12.89 -13.73 -7.48
CA SER A 139 -13.02 -14.34 -8.80
C SER A 139 -12.73 -13.30 -9.87
N LEU A 140 -11.85 -13.66 -10.81
CA LEU A 140 -11.48 -12.87 -11.97
C LEU A 140 -12.04 -13.50 -13.23
N THR A 141 -12.42 -12.71 -14.23
CA THR A 141 -12.81 -13.24 -15.54
C THR A 141 -11.72 -12.93 -16.53
N ALA A 142 -10.94 -13.94 -16.93
CA ALA A 142 -9.87 -13.74 -17.91
C ALA A 142 -10.47 -13.39 -19.27
N THR A 143 -9.93 -12.40 -19.96
CA THR A 143 -10.32 -12.11 -21.35
C THR A 143 -9.31 -12.68 -22.34
N GLN A 144 -8.08 -12.93 -21.90
CA GLN A 144 -7.08 -13.70 -22.62
C GLN A 144 -6.32 -14.63 -21.65
N VAL A 145 -5.91 -15.78 -22.15
CA VAL A 145 -5.12 -16.73 -21.37
C VAL A 145 -3.94 -17.15 -22.23
N ASP A 146 -2.74 -17.10 -21.64
CA ASP A 146 -1.53 -17.67 -22.24
C ASP A 146 -1.43 -19.13 -21.76
N ASP A 147 -2.02 -20.04 -22.53
CA ASP A 147 -2.01 -21.49 -22.28
C ASP A 147 -1.10 -22.21 -23.30
N ASP A 148 0.10 -21.68 -23.49
CA ASP A 148 1.09 -22.27 -24.39
C ASP A 148 1.88 -23.42 -23.73
N THR A 149 2.69 -24.14 -24.51
CA THR A 149 3.47 -25.30 -24.02
C THR A 149 4.39 -24.95 -22.83
N ALA A 150 4.85 -23.69 -22.76
CA ALA A 150 5.68 -23.19 -21.67
C ALA A 150 4.87 -22.75 -20.43
N ASN A 151 3.60 -22.35 -20.62
CA ASN A 151 2.76 -21.68 -19.61
C ASN A 151 1.42 -22.39 -19.44
N LYS A 152 1.43 -23.72 -19.46
CA LYS A 152 0.21 -24.52 -19.42
C LYS A 152 -0.56 -24.30 -18.13
N ASN A 153 -1.70 -23.63 -18.23
CA ASN A 153 -2.55 -23.25 -17.10
C ASN A 153 -3.95 -23.86 -17.20
N GLY A 154 -4.34 -24.40 -18.37
CA GLY A 154 -5.62 -25.09 -18.56
C GLY A 154 -6.85 -24.19 -18.52
N TYR A 155 -6.68 -22.87 -18.63
CA TYR A 155 -7.79 -21.92 -18.68
C TYR A 155 -8.01 -21.40 -20.10
N SER A 156 -9.24 -21.03 -20.42
CA SER A 156 -9.61 -20.39 -21.67
C SER A 156 -10.08 -18.95 -21.43
N ALA A 157 -10.11 -18.13 -22.49
CA ALA A 157 -10.77 -16.83 -22.43
C ALA A 157 -12.21 -16.98 -21.90
N ALA A 158 -12.64 -16.02 -21.08
CA ALA A 158 -13.87 -16.00 -20.28
C ALA A 158 -13.95 -16.98 -19.09
N SER A 159 -12.89 -17.76 -18.81
CA SER A 159 -12.83 -18.57 -17.58
C SER A 159 -12.92 -17.69 -16.33
N SER A 160 -13.67 -18.15 -15.34
CA SER A 160 -13.66 -17.58 -13.99
C SER A 160 -12.53 -18.20 -13.19
N ILE A 161 -11.61 -17.38 -12.69
CA ILE A 161 -10.38 -17.79 -12.03
C ILE A 161 -10.40 -17.23 -10.60
N GLU A 162 -10.30 -18.10 -9.61
CA GLU A 162 -10.18 -17.69 -8.21
C GLU A 162 -8.73 -17.40 -7.86
N VAL A 163 -8.48 -16.23 -7.27
CA VAL A 163 -7.17 -15.82 -6.77
C VAL A 163 -7.30 -15.33 -5.34
N VAL A 164 -6.21 -15.44 -4.59
CA VAL A 164 -6.11 -14.76 -3.29
C VAL A 164 -5.63 -13.34 -3.55
N ALA A 165 -6.27 -12.36 -2.93
CA ALA A 165 -5.92 -10.95 -3.08
C ALA A 165 -5.94 -10.23 -1.75
N GLN A 166 -5.05 -9.23 -1.61
CA GLN A 166 -5.12 -8.25 -0.54
C GLN A 166 -5.96 -7.08 -1.03
N VAL A 167 -7.06 -6.83 -0.33
CA VAL A 167 -8.02 -5.80 -0.67
C VAL A 167 -8.02 -4.73 0.40
N LEU A 168 -7.83 -3.48 0.00
CA LEU A 168 -8.07 -2.32 0.84
C LEU A 168 -9.50 -1.85 0.62
N THR A 169 -10.27 -1.74 1.68
CA THR A 169 -11.55 -1.03 1.68
C THR A 169 -11.31 0.35 2.26
N ALA A 170 -11.72 1.38 1.53
CA ALA A 170 -11.63 2.76 1.99
C ALA A 170 -12.57 3.00 3.19
N GLY A 171 -12.39 4.14 3.85
CA GLY A 171 -13.20 4.52 5.02
C GLY A 171 -14.68 4.75 4.77
N ASP A 172 -15.09 4.75 3.50
CA ASP A 172 -16.51 4.78 3.11
C ASP A 172 -17.19 3.40 3.18
N GLY A 173 -16.42 2.33 3.39
CA GLY A 173 -16.91 0.95 3.46
C GLY A 173 -17.33 0.35 2.11
N THR A 174 -17.24 1.11 1.02
CA THR A 174 -17.76 0.72 -0.31
C THR A 174 -16.67 0.67 -1.36
N THR A 175 -15.74 1.62 -1.36
CA THR A 175 -14.65 1.66 -2.34
C THR A 175 -13.60 0.62 -1.98
N LYS A 176 -13.33 -0.29 -2.91
CA LYS A 176 -12.34 -1.36 -2.74
C LYS A 176 -11.21 -1.23 -3.76
N ASP A 177 -10.01 -1.50 -3.29
CA ASP A 177 -8.82 -1.51 -4.11
C ASP A 177 -8.00 -2.78 -3.89
N VAL A 178 -7.60 -3.45 -4.98
CA VAL A 178 -6.81 -4.68 -4.93
C VAL A 178 -5.35 -4.31 -5.03
N ILE A 179 -4.60 -4.40 -3.94
CA ILE A 179 -3.21 -3.93 -3.92
C ILE A 179 -2.17 -5.02 -4.21
N GLN A 180 -2.56 -6.27 -4.02
CA GLN A 180 -1.71 -7.43 -4.23
C GLN A 180 -2.58 -8.64 -4.60
N VAL A 181 -2.10 -9.45 -5.54
CA VAL A 181 -2.76 -10.68 -5.97
C VAL A 181 -1.74 -11.81 -5.98
N TRP A 182 -2.16 -12.98 -5.50
CA TRP A 182 -1.43 -14.22 -5.62
C TRP A 182 -2.14 -15.10 -6.64
N SER A 183 -1.51 -15.36 -7.78
CA SER A 183 -2.05 -16.26 -8.80
C SER A 183 -1.25 -17.56 -8.88
N PRO A 184 -1.94 -18.72 -8.98
CA PRO A 184 -1.28 -20.00 -9.19
C PRO A 184 -0.87 -20.22 -10.65
N SER A 185 -1.41 -19.40 -11.57
CA SER A 185 -1.23 -19.46 -13.02
C SER A 185 -0.98 -18.08 -13.65
N HIS A 186 -0.33 -18.01 -14.82
CA HIS A 186 -0.21 -16.79 -15.63
C HIS A 186 -1.46 -16.59 -16.48
N PHE A 187 -2.01 -15.37 -16.53
CA PHE A 187 -3.15 -15.01 -17.39
C PHE A 187 -3.24 -13.49 -17.56
N SER A 188 -3.94 -13.03 -18.60
CA SER A 188 -4.01 -11.61 -18.98
C SER A 188 -5.43 -11.08 -19.11
N PHE A 189 -5.64 -9.82 -18.73
CA PHE A 189 -6.91 -9.12 -18.90
C PHE A 189 -6.73 -8.03 -19.96
N ALA A 190 -7.13 -8.32 -21.21
CA ALA A 190 -7.10 -7.39 -22.33
C ALA A 190 -8.44 -6.70 -22.60
N ASN A 191 -8.39 -5.47 -23.15
CA ASN A 191 -9.49 -4.84 -23.89
C ASN A 191 -9.54 -5.40 -25.33
N PRO A 192 -10.70 -5.88 -25.84
CA PRO A 192 -10.76 -6.47 -27.17
C PRO A 192 -10.95 -5.42 -28.26
N SER A 193 -9.97 -5.26 -29.16
CA SER A 193 -10.21 -5.02 -30.60
C SER A 193 -8.90 -4.87 -31.38
N SER A 194 -8.38 -6.00 -31.91
CA SER A 194 -7.49 -6.22 -33.08
C SER A 194 -6.37 -5.22 -33.46
N ALA A 195 -5.21 -5.59 -33.98
CA ALA A 195 -4.54 -6.88 -34.23
C ALA A 195 -3.08 -6.57 -34.65
N GLY A 196 -2.14 -7.45 -34.33
CA GLY A 196 -0.87 -7.54 -35.06
C GLY A 196 0.40 -7.34 -34.23
N SER A 197 1.29 -8.33 -34.36
CA SER A 197 2.69 -8.42 -33.92
C SER A 197 2.99 -8.42 -32.41
N VAL A 198 3.41 -9.60 -31.97
CA VAL A 198 4.15 -9.91 -30.76
C VAL A 198 5.47 -9.14 -30.77
N GLU A 199 5.62 -8.16 -29.88
CA GLU A 199 6.90 -7.75 -29.26
C GLU A 199 6.62 -6.65 -28.22
N GLN A 200 6.50 -7.03 -26.95
CA GLN A 200 7.21 -6.35 -25.87
C GLN A 200 7.22 -7.25 -24.64
N ALA A 201 8.40 -7.83 -24.41
CA ALA A 201 8.79 -8.41 -23.14
C ALA A 201 8.77 -7.31 -22.07
N ILE A 202 8.20 -7.65 -20.91
CA ILE A 202 8.47 -7.08 -19.58
C ILE A 202 8.87 -5.59 -19.61
N TYR A 203 7.89 -4.70 -19.57
CA TYR A 203 8.10 -3.32 -19.08
C TYR A 203 6.84 -2.86 -18.34
N ASP A 204 7.05 -2.42 -17.10
CA ASP A 204 6.11 -1.88 -16.12
C ASP A 204 4.87 -2.72 -15.81
N GLY A 205 5.08 -3.60 -14.83
CA GLY A 205 4.14 -4.60 -14.38
C GLY A 205 3.20 -4.14 -13.27
N PHE A 206 2.38 -3.11 -13.52
CA PHE A 206 1.05 -3.00 -12.94
C PHE A 206 0.24 -1.82 -13.53
N THR A 207 -0.84 -2.12 -14.26
CA THR A 207 -1.95 -1.16 -14.37
C THR A 207 -3.31 -1.86 -14.45
N ALA A 208 -3.86 -2.11 -13.27
CA ALA A 208 -5.26 -2.27 -12.80
C ALA A 208 -6.47 -2.00 -13.73
N ASN A 209 -7.51 -2.85 -13.65
CA ASN A 209 -8.51 -2.76 -12.56
C ASN A 209 -9.30 -4.10 -12.49
N ILE A 210 -9.83 -4.50 -11.33
CA ILE A 210 -10.67 -5.70 -11.20
C ILE A 210 -12.03 -5.31 -10.62
N THR A 211 -13.06 -5.32 -11.47
CA THR A 211 -14.46 -5.27 -11.03
C THR A 211 -14.82 -6.60 -10.39
N VAL A 212 -14.80 -6.68 -9.06
CA VAL A 212 -15.48 -7.77 -8.35
C VAL A 212 -16.98 -7.57 -8.57
N SER A 213 -17.75 -8.63 -8.82
CA SER A 213 -19.18 -8.58 -9.11
C SER A 213 -20.01 -7.95 -7.98
N SER A 214 -20.06 -6.61 -7.94
CA SER A 214 -21.23 -5.73 -8.05
C SER A 214 -20.77 -4.29 -7.74
N SER A 215 -20.56 -3.51 -8.82
CA SER A 215 -20.27 -2.06 -8.93
C SER A 215 -18.80 -1.57 -9.02
N THR A 216 -18.36 -1.37 -10.29
CA THR A 216 -17.30 -0.49 -10.88
C THR A 216 -15.81 -0.71 -10.53
N THR A 217 -14.78 -0.84 -11.40
CA THR A 217 -14.52 -0.92 -12.88
C THR A 217 -13.18 -1.67 -13.11
N SER A 218 -12.90 -2.21 -14.32
CA SER A 218 -11.71 -2.98 -14.73
C SER A 218 -10.92 -2.26 -15.87
N THR A 219 -9.58 -2.04 -15.81
CA THR A 219 -8.79 -1.58 -16.99
C THR A 219 -7.32 -2.06 -16.99
N GLN A 220 -7.14 -3.32 -17.39
CA GLN A 220 -5.87 -3.92 -17.87
C GLN A 220 -4.98 -4.55 -16.78
N GLY A 221 -4.06 -5.42 -17.21
CA GLY A 221 -3.09 -6.11 -16.35
C GLY A 221 -2.85 -7.58 -16.75
N THR A 222 -1.59 -8.02 -16.67
CA THR A 222 -1.21 -9.43 -16.77
C THR A 222 -0.82 -9.92 -15.39
N LEU A 223 -1.46 -10.99 -14.93
CA LEU A 223 -1.06 -11.67 -13.70
C LEU A 223 -0.07 -12.77 -14.04
N ILE A 224 1.02 -12.81 -13.29
CA ILE A 224 2.11 -13.75 -13.46
C ILE A 224 1.99 -14.77 -12.34
N HIS A 225 2.31 -16.03 -12.63
CA HIS A 225 2.47 -17.04 -11.59
C HIS A 225 3.24 -16.47 -10.38
N GLY A 226 2.61 -16.44 -9.21
CA GLY A 226 3.20 -15.89 -7.99
C GLY A 226 2.51 -14.62 -7.50
N VAL A 227 3.31 -13.63 -7.11
CA VAL A 227 2.84 -12.41 -6.43
C VAL A 227 2.91 -11.22 -7.37
N ASN A 228 1.79 -10.56 -7.58
CA ASN A 228 1.69 -9.31 -8.31
C ASN A 228 1.31 -8.19 -7.33
N VAL A 229 2.08 -7.11 -7.29
CA VAL A 229 1.85 -5.93 -6.42
C VAL A 229 1.56 -4.73 -7.30
N LYS A 230 0.79 -3.74 -6.82
CA LYS A 230 0.62 -2.50 -7.58
C LYS A 230 1.93 -1.73 -7.74
N ASP A 231 2.15 -1.16 -8.93
CA ASP A 231 3.33 -0.35 -9.27
C ASP A 231 3.51 0.82 -8.28
N ASN A 232 2.40 1.46 -7.88
CA ASN A 232 2.46 2.58 -6.93
C ASN A 232 2.76 2.17 -5.47
N LEU A 233 2.83 0.87 -5.17
CA LEU A 233 3.26 0.33 -3.88
C LEU A 233 4.72 -0.16 -3.90
N ILE A 234 5.36 -0.23 -5.07
CA ILE A 234 6.77 -0.57 -5.20
C ILE A 234 7.57 0.74 -5.08
N SER A 235 8.55 0.80 -4.18
CA SER A 235 9.35 2.02 -4.02
C SER A 235 10.17 2.31 -5.27
N GLU A 236 10.33 3.58 -5.63
CA GLU A 236 11.25 4.01 -6.69
C GLU A 236 12.65 3.38 -6.46
N GLY A 237 13.09 2.54 -7.40
CA GLY A 237 14.40 1.86 -7.35
C GLY A 237 14.39 0.36 -7.02
N VAL A 238 13.23 -0.27 -6.84
CA VAL A 238 13.09 -1.73 -6.85
C VAL A 238 12.53 -2.13 -8.21
N ASP A 239 13.40 -2.54 -9.14
CA ASP A 239 12.96 -3.12 -10.40
C ASP A 239 12.20 -4.42 -10.10
N ALA A 240 10.97 -4.53 -10.60
CA ALA A 240 10.14 -5.73 -10.49
C ALA A 240 10.81 -7.00 -11.06
N ASP A 241 11.87 -6.82 -11.86
CA ASP A 241 12.69 -7.91 -12.41
C ASP A 241 13.64 -8.53 -11.38
N THR A 242 13.90 -7.93 -10.21
CA THR A 242 14.75 -8.59 -9.21
C THR A 242 14.18 -8.58 -7.80
N LEU A 243 13.73 -9.76 -7.33
CA LEU A 243 13.53 -10.01 -5.91
C LEU A 243 14.82 -10.63 -5.34
N ASN A 244 15.51 -9.90 -4.47
CA ASN A 244 16.80 -10.33 -3.87
C ASN A 244 17.88 -10.67 -4.91
N GLY A 245 17.91 -9.97 -6.06
CA GLY A 245 18.92 -10.19 -7.11
C GLY A 245 18.70 -11.42 -7.98
N GLN A 246 17.51 -12.04 -7.94
CA GLN A 246 17.10 -13.10 -8.86
C GLN A 246 16.16 -12.53 -9.92
N THR A 247 16.40 -12.82 -11.20
CA THR A 247 15.58 -12.36 -12.33
C THR A 247 14.17 -12.99 -12.32
N ALA A 248 13.19 -12.38 -12.99
CA ALA A 248 11.86 -12.96 -13.15
C ALA A 248 11.89 -14.37 -13.77
N ALA A 249 12.83 -14.64 -14.67
CA ALA A 249 13.06 -15.97 -15.24
C ALA A 249 13.59 -16.96 -14.20
N GLN A 250 14.46 -16.53 -13.29
CA GLN A 250 14.97 -17.36 -12.19
C GLN A 250 13.90 -17.66 -11.14
N ILE A 251 13.00 -16.71 -10.88
CA ILE A 251 11.86 -16.87 -9.96
C ILE A 251 10.80 -17.81 -10.57
N THR A 252 10.46 -17.62 -11.85
CA THR A 252 9.49 -18.47 -12.56
C THR A 252 10.04 -19.89 -12.79
N ALA A 253 11.35 -20.03 -13.04
CA ALA A 253 12.02 -21.33 -13.13
C ALA A 253 12.31 -21.96 -11.76
N SER A 254 12.10 -21.26 -10.64
CA SER A 254 12.40 -21.75 -9.29
C SER A 254 11.53 -22.93 -8.84
N GLY A 255 10.52 -23.34 -9.62
CA GLY A 255 9.73 -24.56 -9.38
C GLY A 255 8.82 -24.52 -8.14
N THR A 256 8.71 -23.38 -7.45
CA THR A 256 7.85 -23.18 -6.27
C THR A 256 6.45 -22.70 -6.67
N THR A 257 5.85 -23.28 -7.71
CA THR A 257 4.50 -22.93 -8.15
C THR A 257 3.46 -23.58 -7.24
N PHE A 258 2.52 -22.76 -6.75
CA PHE A 258 1.33 -23.26 -6.07
C PHE A 258 0.41 -23.91 -7.11
N SER A 259 0.34 -25.24 -7.13
CA SER A 259 -0.47 -25.99 -8.11
C SER A 259 -1.71 -26.59 -7.44
N VAL A 260 -2.87 -26.54 -8.10
CA VAL A 260 -4.08 -27.23 -7.60
C VAL A 260 -4.23 -28.56 -8.32
N VAL A 261 -4.37 -29.65 -7.56
CA VAL A 261 -4.51 -31.01 -8.10
C VAL A 261 -5.82 -31.64 -7.64
N ALA A 262 -6.48 -32.38 -8.53
CA ALA A 262 -7.76 -33.05 -8.27
C ALA A 262 -7.68 -34.57 -8.53
N THR A 263 -6.47 -35.10 -8.70
CA THR A 263 -6.18 -36.53 -8.90
C THR A 263 -4.91 -36.89 -8.13
N ASP A 264 -4.72 -38.18 -7.84
CA ASP A 264 -3.50 -38.68 -7.22
C ASP A 264 -2.26 -38.27 -8.02
N THR A 265 -1.22 -37.78 -7.34
CA THR A 265 -0.01 -37.29 -8.00
C THR A 265 1.22 -37.37 -7.10
N THR A 266 2.41 -37.22 -7.68
CA THR A 266 3.67 -37.08 -6.94
C THR A 266 4.08 -35.62 -6.90
N ALA A 267 4.32 -35.09 -5.70
CA ALA A 267 4.80 -33.73 -5.50
C ALA A 267 6.25 -33.58 -5.95
N SER A 268 6.58 -32.45 -6.55
CA SER A 268 7.96 -32.05 -6.86
C SER A 268 8.69 -31.57 -5.60
N ALA A 269 10.02 -31.57 -5.63
CA ALA A 269 10.83 -30.95 -4.58
C ALA A 269 10.46 -29.45 -4.46
N GLY A 270 10.19 -28.96 -3.24
CA GLY A 270 9.80 -27.56 -3.04
C GLY A 270 8.33 -27.24 -3.33
N ALA A 271 7.52 -28.23 -3.71
CA ALA A 271 6.17 -27.97 -4.20
C ALA A 271 5.24 -27.38 -3.13
N GLN A 272 4.40 -26.45 -3.56
CA GLN A 272 3.23 -26.00 -2.82
C GLN A 272 1.99 -26.47 -3.59
N VAL A 273 1.11 -27.23 -2.96
CA VAL A 273 0.01 -27.92 -3.65
C VAL A 273 -1.31 -27.68 -2.93
N GLY A 274 -2.30 -27.13 -3.64
CA GLY A 274 -3.69 -27.14 -3.24
C GLY A 274 -4.33 -28.47 -3.62
N VAL A 275 -4.80 -29.27 -2.65
CA VAL A 275 -5.40 -30.58 -2.93
C VAL A 275 -6.92 -30.46 -2.93
N ASN A 276 -7.51 -30.62 -4.12
CA ASN A 276 -8.97 -30.59 -4.32
C ASN A 276 -9.54 -32.00 -4.20
N THR A 277 -10.20 -32.28 -3.08
CA THR A 277 -10.84 -33.59 -2.81
C THR A 277 -12.34 -33.61 -3.09
N THR A 278 -12.88 -32.65 -3.85
CA THR A 278 -14.32 -32.60 -4.18
C THR A 278 -14.83 -33.88 -4.84
N SER A 279 -14.03 -34.51 -5.71
CA SER A 279 -14.38 -35.75 -6.42
C SER A 279 -14.09 -37.04 -5.65
N GLY A 280 -13.50 -36.96 -4.45
CA GLY A 280 -13.10 -38.11 -3.64
C GLY A 280 -11.76 -37.91 -2.94
N GLN A 281 -11.32 -38.93 -2.21
CA GLN A 281 -10.02 -38.94 -1.54
C GLN A 281 -8.89 -38.80 -2.58
N ILE A 282 -7.92 -37.93 -2.30
CA ILE A 282 -6.72 -37.74 -3.14
C ILE A 282 -5.46 -38.11 -2.38
N THR A 283 -4.58 -38.85 -3.04
CA THR A 283 -3.27 -39.25 -2.51
C THR A 283 -2.15 -38.41 -3.14
N ILE A 284 -1.40 -37.71 -2.29
CA ILE A 284 -0.17 -37.00 -2.68
C ILE A 284 1.04 -37.81 -2.26
N THR A 285 1.82 -38.27 -3.24
CA THR A 285 3.08 -38.97 -3.00
C THR A 285 4.22 -37.97 -2.86
N LEU A 286 5.00 -38.04 -1.78
CA LEU A 286 6.14 -37.15 -1.57
C LEU A 286 7.27 -37.43 -2.58
N PRO A 287 8.12 -36.43 -2.87
CA PRO A 287 9.23 -36.61 -3.82
C PRO A 287 10.18 -37.73 -3.37
N ALA A 288 10.81 -38.41 -4.34
CA ALA A 288 11.82 -39.41 -4.05
C ALA A 288 13.07 -38.76 -3.42
N THR A 289 13.60 -39.34 -2.34
CA THR A 289 14.69 -38.73 -1.55
C THR A 289 16.05 -38.70 -2.24
N GLY A 290 16.25 -39.53 -3.27
CA GLY A 290 17.53 -39.66 -3.98
C GLY A 290 18.02 -38.38 -4.66
N SER A 291 17.15 -37.38 -4.85
CA SER A 291 17.48 -36.08 -5.46
C SER A 291 17.20 -34.88 -4.53
N LEU A 292 16.84 -35.12 -3.27
CA LEU A 292 16.46 -34.05 -2.34
C LEU A 292 17.65 -33.50 -1.58
N SER A 293 17.75 -32.17 -1.52
CA SER A 293 18.62 -31.48 -0.57
C SER A 293 17.97 -31.41 0.81
N THR A 294 18.81 -31.45 1.86
CA THR A 294 18.35 -31.17 3.23
C THR A 294 17.75 -29.77 3.27
N GLY A 295 16.56 -29.66 3.87
CA GLY A 295 15.80 -28.40 3.93
C GLY A 295 14.75 -28.23 2.82
N THR A 296 14.59 -29.20 1.92
CA THR A 296 13.47 -29.18 0.96
C THR A 296 12.14 -29.22 1.71
N ILE A 297 11.21 -28.32 1.36
CA ILE A 297 9.87 -28.26 1.97
C ILE A 297 8.81 -28.58 0.92
N VAL A 298 7.82 -29.40 1.28
CA VAL A 298 6.58 -29.59 0.53
C VAL A 298 5.41 -29.09 1.38
N THR A 299 4.56 -28.25 0.81
CA THR A 299 3.38 -27.70 1.51
C THR A 299 2.11 -28.13 0.81
N LEU A 300 1.15 -28.66 1.57
CA LEU A 300 -0.18 -29.05 1.08
C LEU A 300 -1.26 -28.23 1.78
N VAL A 301 -2.23 -27.75 1.03
CA VAL A 301 -3.35 -26.94 1.52
C VAL A 301 -4.66 -27.53 1.01
N ASP A 302 -5.69 -27.57 1.86
CA ASP A 302 -7.07 -27.88 1.45
C ASP A 302 -7.64 -26.73 0.62
N SER A 303 -7.60 -26.86 -0.71
CA SER A 303 -7.97 -25.77 -1.62
C SER A 303 -9.47 -25.47 -1.63
N HIS A 304 -10.31 -26.43 -1.26
CA HIS A 304 -11.78 -26.32 -1.38
C HIS A 304 -12.52 -26.57 -0.05
N HIS A 305 -11.79 -26.61 1.07
CA HIS A 305 -12.33 -26.90 2.40
C HIS A 305 -13.04 -28.28 2.46
N GLN A 306 -12.59 -29.24 1.65
CA GLN A 306 -13.25 -30.55 1.48
C GLN A 306 -12.59 -31.69 2.23
N TRP A 307 -11.43 -31.49 2.87
CA TRP A 307 -10.74 -32.58 3.55
C TRP A 307 -11.54 -33.19 4.71
N GLY A 308 -12.48 -32.44 5.29
CA GLY A 308 -13.45 -32.95 6.27
C GLY A 308 -14.43 -33.99 5.71
N SER A 309 -14.76 -33.90 4.42
CA SER A 309 -15.69 -34.82 3.73
C SER A 309 -14.92 -35.92 2.99
N ASN A 310 -13.88 -35.55 2.26
CA ASN A 310 -13.03 -36.43 1.48
C ASN A 310 -11.57 -36.13 1.83
N ALA A 311 -10.89 -37.05 2.50
CA ALA A 311 -9.55 -36.78 3.04
C ALA A 311 -8.47 -36.56 1.96
N CYS A 312 -7.40 -35.86 2.32
CA CYS A 312 -6.13 -35.92 1.60
C CYS A 312 -5.21 -36.93 2.29
N VAL A 313 -4.58 -37.81 1.52
CA VAL A 313 -3.64 -38.82 2.02
C VAL A 313 -2.24 -38.50 1.52
N ILE A 314 -1.27 -38.38 2.41
CA ILE A 314 0.14 -38.22 2.05
C ILE A 314 0.80 -39.60 2.06
N ASN A 315 1.35 -40.00 0.92
CA ASN A 315 2.21 -41.17 0.81
C ASN A 315 3.69 -40.75 1.06
N PRO A 316 4.35 -41.27 2.10
CA PRO A 316 5.76 -40.99 2.43
C PRO A 316 6.76 -41.27 1.31
N ASN A 317 6.39 -42.15 0.37
CA ASN A 317 7.22 -42.62 -0.72
C ASN A 317 8.50 -43.33 -0.23
N SER A 318 9.65 -42.67 -0.31
CA SER A 318 10.98 -43.26 -0.07
C SER A 318 11.64 -42.81 1.24
N ALA A 319 10.91 -42.09 2.10
CA ALA A 319 11.34 -41.74 3.45
C ALA A 319 10.18 -41.82 4.44
N THR A 320 10.47 -41.90 5.73
CA THR A 320 9.45 -41.84 6.77
C THR A 320 8.93 -40.42 6.99
N ILE A 321 7.68 -40.28 7.46
CA ILE A 321 7.12 -39.03 7.98
C ILE A 321 7.10 -39.14 9.51
N ASN A 322 7.86 -38.30 10.20
CA ASN A 322 8.05 -38.33 11.66
C ASN A 322 8.33 -39.76 12.21
N GLY A 323 9.21 -40.50 11.55
CA GLY A 323 9.55 -41.89 11.90
C GLY A 323 8.55 -42.97 11.44
N SER A 324 7.42 -42.60 10.82
CA SER A 324 6.42 -43.56 10.32
C SER A 324 6.55 -43.79 8.81
N GLY A 325 6.51 -45.05 8.38
CA GLY A 325 6.43 -45.43 6.95
C GLY A 325 5.00 -45.53 6.40
N SER A 326 3.99 -45.36 7.25
CA SER A 326 2.58 -45.39 6.84
C SER A 326 2.11 -44.05 6.28
N ASN A 327 1.08 -44.09 5.43
CA ASN A 327 0.45 -42.87 4.91
C ASN A 327 -0.09 -41.97 6.03
N LEU A 328 0.02 -40.66 5.85
CA LEU A 328 -0.54 -39.65 6.76
C LEU A 328 -1.87 -39.13 6.19
N THR A 329 -2.96 -39.31 6.93
CA THR A 329 -4.29 -38.83 6.51
C THR A 329 -4.60 -37.47 7.11
N LEU A 330 -5.05 -36.54 6.27
CA LEU A 330 -5.52 -35.20 6.62
C LEU A 330 -7.02 -35.12 6.34
N ASN A 331 -7.82 -34.91 7.37
CA ASN A 331 -9.27 -35.08 7.35
C ASN A 331 -10.03 -33.91 7.99
N GLN A 332 -9.44 -32.71 8.01
CA GLN A 332 -10.08 -31.51 8.54
C GLN A 332 -10.20 -30.47 7.42
N ALA A 333 -11.40 -29.88 7.29
CA ALA A 333 -11.66 -28.84 6.30
C ALA A 333 -10.79 -27.59 6.55
N GLY A 334 -10.19 -27.05 5.49
CA GLY A 334 -9.33 -25.86 5.55
C GLY A 334 -7.95 -26.10 6.18
N GLN A 335 -7.57 -27.36 6.36
CA GLN A 335 -6.28 -27.72 6.96
C GLN A 335 -5.12 -27.45 5.99
N GLN A 336 -3.98 -27.10 6.56
CA GLN A 336 -2.69 -27.01 5.87
C GLN A 336 -1.62 -27.85 6.61
N ILE A 337 -0.63 -28.34 5.86
CA ILE A 337 0.56 -28.97 6.42
C ILE A 337 1.80 -28.67 5.57
N SER A 338 2.94 -28.48 6.23
CA SER A 338 4.25 -28.44 5.58
C SER A 338 5.14 -29.57 6.09
N LEU A 339 5.91 -30.18 5.19
CA LEU A 339 6.84 -31.27 5.45
C LEU A 339 8.24 -30.87 4.97
N MET A 340 9.25 -30.94 5.84
CA MET A 340 10.64 -30.63 5.51
C MET A 340 11.45 -31.91 5.55
N TYR A 341 12.21 -32.15 4.50
CA TYR A 341 13.19 -33.21 4.46
C TYR A 341 14.43 -32.80 5.25
N ASN A 342 14.76 -33.52 6.32
CA ASN A 342 15.93 -33.23 7.16
C ASN A 342 17.22 -33.92 6.72
N GLY A 343 17.20 -34.58 5.55
CA GLY A 343 18.30 -35.42 5.05
C GLY A 343 18.11 -36.92 5.28
N THR A 344 17.13 -37.32 6.12
CA THR A 344 16.81 -38.73 6.41
C THR A 344 15.31 -39.02 6.40
N GLU A 345 14.50 -38.11 6.93
CA GLU A 345 13.05 -38.25 7.04
C GLU A 345 12.34 -36.91 6.79
N TRP A 346 11.03 -36.99 6.60
CA TRP A 346 10.15 -35.85 6.54
C TRP A 346 9.67 -35.46 7.94
N ARG A 347 9.86 -34.19 8.30
CA ARG A 347 9.36 -33.60 9.55
C ARG A 347 8.19 -32.67 9.24
N THR A 348 7.06 -32.87 9.92
CA THR A 348 5.89 -32.00 9.75
C THR A 348 5.99 -30.77 10.65
N PHE A 349 5.71 -29.58 10.12
CA PHE A 349 5.54 -28.34 10.89
C PHE A 349 4.43 -27.51 10.23
N ASN A 350 3.75 -26.68 11.03
CA ASN A 350 2.54 -25.94 10.65
C ASN A 350 1.33 -26.81 10.25
N LYS A 351 0.87 -27.67 11.17
CA LYS A 351 -0.51 -28.19 11.13
C LYS A 351 -1.45 -27.14 11.73
N LEU A 352 -1.79 -26.11 10.97
CA LEU A 352 -2.86 -25.21 11.38
C LEU A 352 -4.18 -25.93 11.15
N ALA A 353 -4.76 -26.44 12.24
CA ALA A 353 -6.20 -26.60 12.33
C ALA A 353 -6.75 -25.20 12.59
N VAL A 354 -7.43 -24.59 11.62
CA VAL A 354 -8.34 -23.50 11.94
C VAL A 354 -9.47 -24.16 12.74
N TYR A 355 -9.32 -24.16 14.06
CA TYR A 355 -10.42 -24.45 14.96
C TYR A 355 -11.55 -23.47 14.65
N GLY A 356 -12.77 -24.01 14.55
CA GLY A 356 -13.98 -23.23 14.36
C GLY A 356 -14.23 -22.20 15.44
#